data_AF-A0A081RTA2-F1
#
_entry.id   AF-A0A081RTA2-F1
#
_cell.length_a   1.000
_cell.length_b   1.000
_cell.length_c   1.000
_cell.angle_alpha   90.00
_cell.angle_beta   90.00
_cell.angle_gamma   90.00
#
_symmetry.space_group_name_H-M   'P 1'
#
loop_
_entity.id
_entity.type
_entity.pdbx_description
1 polymer ?
#
loop_
_entity_poly.entity_id
_entity_poly.type
_entity_poly.pdbx_seq_one_letter_code
_entity_poly.pdbx_strand_id
1 'polypeptide(L)'
;MTIKARIQVRLKRSKRYVFTRNDFKDIAGYDQVGRVLRTLVKEGQLLKVGYGIYTKARKNAITGKIMPASPGGSDAVILEALERLKVRYCLDGASAAYTNGKSTQVPAYTQIKITPRFKRVLSVGNSRLNG
;
A
#
# COMPACT_ATOMS: atom_id res chain seq x y z
N MET A 1 17.92 18.98 10.07
CA MET A 1 16.67 18.18 9.97
C MET A 1 17.00 16.69 10.08
N THR A 2 16.32 15.92 10.95
CA THR A 2 16.63 14.49 11.16
C THR A 2 16.23 13.63 9.95
N ILE A 3 16.79 12.40 9.84
CA ILE A 3 16.40 11.43 8.81
C ILE A 3 14.88 11.17 8.85
N LYS A 4 14.32 11.00 10.06
CA LYS A 4 12.88 10.82 10.27
C LYS A 4 12.07 11.98 9.71
N ALA A 5 12.46 13.22 10.01
CA ALA A 5 11.78 14.40 9.51
C ALA A 5 11.85 14.50 7.98
N ARG A 6 13.00 14.20 7.36
CA ARG A 6 13.14 14.15 5.89
C ARG A 6 12.19 13.13 5.26
N ILE A 7 12.09 11.94 5.83
CA ILE A 7 11.18 10.88 5.36
C ILE A 7 9.72 11.32 5.52
N GLN A 8 9.34 11.89 6.67
CA GLN A 8 7.98 12.38 6.91
C GLN A 8 7.56 13.48 5.94
N VAL A 9 8.45 14.45 5.66
CA VAL A 9 8.20 15.50 4.67
C VAL A 9 7.98 14.89 3.29
N ARG A 10 8.81 13.92 2.88
CA ARG A 10 8.66 13.22 1.60
C ARG A 10 7.33 12.47 1.51
N LEU A 11 6.96 11.75 2.57
CA LEU A 11 5.68 11.05 2.65
C LEU A 11 4.53 12.02 2.49
N LYS A 12 4.52 13.13 3.25
CA LYS A 12 3.46 14.15 3.20
C LYS A 12 3.31 14.80 1.82
N ARG A 13 4.42 15.13 1.15
CA ARG A 13 4.42 15.78 -0.16
C ARG A 13 4.09 14.84 -1.33
N SER A 14 4.33 13.55 -1.17
CA SER A 14 4.07 12.57 -2.23
C SER A 14 2.57 12.39 -2.47
N LYS A 15 2.15 12.37 -3.74
CA LYS A 15 0.79 11.99 -4.14
C LYS A 15 0.53 10.48 -4.03
N ARG A 16 1.59 9.68 -4.01
CA ARG A 16 1.54 8.22 -3.84
C ARG A 16 1.15 7.83 -2.42
N TYR A 17 0.56 6.66 -2.26
CA TYR A 17 0.25 6.09 -0.95
C TYR A 17 1.17 4.94 -0.59
N VAL A 18 1.74 4.23 -1.57
CA VAL A 18 2.62 3.08 -1.35
C VAL A 18 4.10 3.41 -1.57
N PHE A 19 4.92 3.02 -0.60
CA PHE A 19 6.34 3.30 -0.54
C PHE A 19 7.15 2.04 -0.25
N THR A 20 8.35 2.03 -0.83
CA THR A 20 9.40 1.04 -0.62
C THR A 20 10.59 1.70 0.07
N ARG A 21 11.54 0.91 0.57
CA ARG A 21 12.79 1.47 1.13
C ARG A 21 13.60 2.23 0.08
N ASN A 22 13.56 1.79 -1.17
CA ASN A 22 14.28 2.41 -2.28
C ASN A 22 13.80 3.82 -2.57
N ASP A 23 12.56 4.16 -2.19
CA ASP A 23 12.07 5.52 -2.29
C ASP A 23 12.88 6.49 -1.43
N PHE A 24 13.58 6.06 -0.38
CA PHE A 24 14.30 6.94 0.55
C PHE A 24 15.83 6.76 0.52
N LYS A 25 16.36 6.10 -0.51
CA LYS A 25 17.80 5.78 -0.61
C LYS A 25 18.73 6.99 -0.64
N ASP A 26 18.22 8.14 -1.08
CA ASP A 26 18.90 9.45 -1.12
C ASP A 26 18.91 10.17 0.24
N ILE A 27 18.13 9.69 1.22
CA ILE A 27 18.08 10.30 2.55
C ILE A 27 19.08 9.64 3.50
N ALA A 28 19.14 8.31 3.49
CA ALA A 28 19.93 7.53 4.44
C ALA A 28 20.17 6.10 3.94
N GLY A 29 21.09 5.39 4.60
CA GLY A 29 21.38 3.99 4.31
C GLY A 29 20.19 3.06 4.54
N TYR A 30 20.20 1.88 3.91
CA TYR A 30 19.09 0.92 3.88
C TYR A 30 18.54 0.57 5.28
N ASP A 31 19.43 0.32 6.24
CA ASP A 31 19.04 -0.03 7.61
C ASP A 31 18.48 1.15 8.39
N GLN A 32 19.04 2.35 8.22
CA GLN A 32 18.55 3.56 8.86
C GLN A 32 17.13 3.89 8.35
N VAL A 33 16.91 3.82 7.04
CA VAL A 33 15.57 3.94 6.44
C VAL A 33 14.63 2.89 7.01
N GLY A 34 15.06 1.62 7.05
CA GLY A 34 14.25 0.53 7.60
C GLY A 34 13.85 0.74 9.06
N ARG A 35 14.77 1.23 9.91
CA ARG A 35 14.48 1.57 11.31
C ARG A 35 13.46 2.70 11.40
N VAL A 36 13.64 3.78 10.64
CA VAL A 36 12.70 4.91 10.64
C VAL A 36 11.32 4.47 10.17
N LEU A 37 11.20 3.74 9.06
CA LEU A 37 9.90 3.25 8.58
C LEU A 37 9.21 2.35 9.62
N ARG A 38 9.97 1.50 10.34
CA ARG A 38 9.43 0.69 11.44
C ARG A 38 8.92 1.57 12.58
N THR A 39 9.63 2.63 12.95
CA THR A 39 9.17 3.60 13.95
C THR A 39 7.90 4.29 13.50
N LEU A 40 7.81 4.74 12.24
CA LEU A 40 6.60 5.37 11.69
C LEU A 40 5.40 4.41 11.65
N VAL A 41 5.63 3.10 11.48
CA VAL A 41 4.59 2.08 11.62
C VAL A 41 4.13 1.95 13.07
N LYS A 42 5.05 1.93 14.05
CA LYS A 42 4.70 1.91 15.48
C LYS A 42 3.90 3.15 15.90
N GLU A 43 4.21 4.29 15.30
CA GLU A 43 3.52 5.56 15.53
C GLU A 43 2.17 5.66 14.78
N GLY A 44 1.77 4.64 14.03
CA GLY A 44 0.51 4.63 13.28
C GLY A 44 0.46 5.59 12.09
N GLN A 45 1.60 6.14 11.67
CA GLN A 45 1.70 7.01 10.48
C GLN A 45 1.82 6.20 9.19
N LEU A 46 2.31 4.96 9.29
CA LEU A 46 2.39 4.01 8.19
C LEU A 46 1.76 2.67 8.59
N LEU A 47 1.32 1.91 7.60
CA LEU A 47 0.97 0.50 7.73
C LEU A 47 1.94 -0.33 6.89
N LYS A 48 2.29 -1.52 7.39
CA LYS A 48 3.08 -2.49 6.61
C LYS A 48 2.11 -3.29 5.74
N VAL A 49 2.31 -3.25 4.42
CA VAL A 49 1.51 -4.00 3.44
C VAL A 49 2.13 -5.37 3.16
N GLY A 50 3.45 -5.44 3.15
CA GLY A 50 4.20 -6.66 2.86
C GLY A 50 5.68 -6.48 3.17
N TYR A 51 6.50 -7.44 2.73
CA TYR A 51 7.95 -7.32 2.91
C TYR A 51 8.50 -6.09 2.16
N GLY A 52 8.99 -5.11 2.93
CA GLY A 52 9.58 -3.89 2.40
C GLY A 52 8.59 -2.90 1.77
N ILE A 53 7.29 -3.14 1.91
CA ILE A 53 6.21 -2.30 1.36
C ILE A 53 5.39 -1.69 2.48
N TYR A 54 5.20 -0.38 2.40
CA TYR A 54 4.50 0.42 3.40
C TYR A 54 3.47 1.31 2.72
N THR A 55 2.36 1.57 3.39
CA THR A 55 1.36 2.54 2.94
C THR A 55 1.15 3.63 3.99
N LYS A 56 0.73 4.82 3.57
CA LYS A 56 0.30 5.87 4.49
C LYS A 56 -0.88 5.40 5.31
N ALA A 57 -0.89 5.77 6.58
CA ALA A 57 -1.94 5.40 7.50
C ALA A 57 -2.60 6.62 8.13
N ARG A 58 -3.86 6.46 8.51
CA ARG A 58 -4.65 7.43 9.26
C ARG A 58 -5.46 6.72 10.34
N LYS A 59 -5.83 7.46 11.38
CA LYS A 59 -6.78 6.96 12.38
C LYS A 59 -8.19 7.01 11.81
N ASN A 60 -8.97 5.96 12.03
CA ASN A 60 -10.39 5.93 11.75
C ASN A 60 -11.11 6.83 12.76
N ALA A 61 -11.90 7.78 12.26
CA ALA A 61 -12.68 8.68 13.12
C ALA A 61 -13.80 7.93 13.88
N ILE A 62 -14.34 6.85 13.29
CA ILE A 62 -15.44 6.07 13.85
C ILE A 62 -14.89 4.97 14.76
N THR A 63 -13.98 4.14 14.27
CA THR A 63 -13.51 2.95 15.01
C THR A 63 -12.28 3.21 15.88
N GLY A 64 -11.63 4.36 15.74
CA GLY A 64 -10.36 4.67 16.41
C GLY A 64 -9.15 3.85 15.94
N LYS A 65 -9.35 2.86 15.07
CA LYS A 65 -8.30 1.96 14.57
C LYS A 65 -7.49 2.60 13.45
N ILE A 66 -6.24 2.21 13.30
CA ILE A 66 -5.40 2.64 12.17
C ILE A 66 -5.88 1.97 10.88
N MET A 67 -6.03 2.73 9.81
CA MET A 67 -6.42 2.26 8.48
C MET A 67 -5.57 2.91 7.39
N PRO A 68 -5.61 2.41 6.13
CA PRO A 68 -4.95 3.06 5.01
C PRO A 68 -5.48 4.48 4.78
N ALA A 69 -4.58 5.39 4.45
CA ALA A 69 -4.94 6.76 4.08
C ALA A 69 -5.33 6.90 2.60
N SER A 70 -5.16 5.85 1.79
CA SER A 70 -5.56 5.86 0.38
C SER A 70 -7.08 6.06 0.24
N PRO A 71 -7.54 7.00 -0.60
CA PRO A 71 -8.96 7.23 -0.85
C PRO A 71 -9.68 5.99 -1.38
N GLY A 72 -9.00 5.19 -2.22
CA GLY A 72 -9.52 3.92 -2.73
C GLY A 72 -9.41 2.75 -1.75
N GLY A 73 -9.15 3.02 -0.47
CA GLY A 73 -9.11 2.02 0.58
C GLY A 73 -7.98 1.00 0.44
N SER A 74 -8.22 -0.19 0.99
CA SER A 74 -7.26 -1.28 1.00
C SER A 74 -6.95 -1.85 -0.39
N ASP A 75 -7.95 -1.94 -1.26
CA ASP A 75 -7.78 -2.51 -2.61
C ASP A 75 -6.88 -1.64 -3.48
N ALA A 76 -7.07 -0.31 -3.45
CA ALA A 76 -6.18 0.61 -4.14
C ALA A 76 -4.73 0.50 -3.65
N VAL A 77 -4.51 0.24 -2.37
CA VAL A 77 -3.17 0.02 -1.82
C VAL A 77 -2.54 -1.27 -2.35
N ILE A 78 -3.32 -2.35 -2.49
CA ILE A 78 -2.81 -3.61 -3.06
C ILE A 78 -2.43 -3.41 -4.53
N LEU A 79 -3.28 -2.76 -5.32
CA LEU A 79 -3.01 -2.47 -6.73
C LEU A 79 -1.77 -1.59 -6.90
N GLU A 80 -1.69 -0.48 -6.17
CA GLU A 80 -0.50 0.40 -6.19
C GLU A 80 0.75 -0.37 -5.73
N ALA A 81 0.64 -1.26 -4.74
CA ALA A 81 1.78 -2.10 -4.33
C ALA A 81 2.26 -3.04 -5.44
N LEU A 82 1.37 -3.63 -6.23
CA LEU A 82 1.73 -4.45 -7.38
C LEU A 82 2.44 -3.61 -8.46
N GLU A 83 1.94 -2.42 -8.75
CA GLU A 83 2.59 -1.47 -9.67
C GLU A 83 3.99 -1.07 -9.19
N ARG A 84 4.14 -0.76 -7.89
CA ARG A 84 5.43 -0.41 -7.28
C ARG A 84 6.42 -1.56 -7.34
N LEU A 85 5.94 -2.80 -7.25
CA LEU A 85 6.73 -4.02 -7.40
C LEU A 85 6.93 -4.43 -8.87
N LYS A 86 6.35 -3.69 -9.83
CA LYS A 86 6.37 -4.01 -11.27
C LYS A 86 5.83 -5.41 -11.57
N VAL A 87 4.84 -5.85 -10.79
CA VAL A 87 4.17 -7.14 -10.98
C VAL A 87 3.00 -6.92 -11.94
N ARG A 88 2.97 -7.69 -13.03
CA ARG A 88 1.84 -7.68 -13.94
C ARG A 88 0.63 -8.30 -13.27
N TYR A 89 -0.51 -7.63 -13.36
CA TYR A 89 -1.79 -8.10 -12.88
C TYR A 89 -2.90 -7.71 -13.86
N CYS A 90 -4.02 -8.43 -13.79
CA CYS A 90 -5.27 -8.04 -14.42
C CYS A 90 -6.39 -8.13 -13.38
N LEU A 91 -7.40 -7.26 -13.52
CA LEU A 91 -8.66 -7.44 -12.83
C LEU A 91 -9.42 -8.57 -13.52
N ASP A 92 -10.17 -9.35 -12.74
CA ASP A 92 -10.95 -10.48 -13.23
C ASP A 92 -12.42 -10.39 -12.78
N GLY A 93 -13.28 -11.22 -13.36
CA GLY A 93 -14.68 -11.39 -12.98
C GLY A 93 -15.45 -10.07 -12.83
N ALA A 94 -16.08 -9.88 -11.67
CA ALA A 94 -16.93 -8.73 -11.38
C ALA A 94 -16.14 -7.42 -11.37
N SER A 95 -14.87 -7.45 -10.95
CA SER A 95 -14.00 -6.25 -10.96
C SER A 95 -13.67 -5.80 -12.37
N ALA A 96 -13.40 -6.74 -13.27
CA ALA A 96 -13.19 -6.45 -14.69
C ALA A 96 -14.46 -5.95 -15.37
N ALA A 97 -15.62 -6.57 -15.09
CA ALA A 97 -16.89 -6.15 -15.66
C ALA A 97 -17.26 -4.71 -15.25
N TYR A 98 -17.10 -4.39 -13.96
CA TYR A 98 -17.34 -3.05 -13.43
C TYR A 98 -16.39 -2.01 -14.04
N THR A 99 -15.08 -2.27 -14.02
CA THR A 99 -14.06 -1.31 -14.49
C THR A 99 -14.18 -1.04 -16.00
N ASN A 100 -14.57 -2.05 -16.79
CA ASN A 100 -14.77 -1.92 -18.23
C ASN A 100 -16.17 -1.38 -18.62
N GLY A 101 -16.99 -0.96 -17.66
CA GLY A 101 -18.34 -0.45 -17.91
C GLY A 101 -19.34 -1.50 -18.41
N LYS A 102 -19.01 -2.78 -18.34
CA LYS A 102 -19.89 -3.90 -18.72
C LYS A 102 -20.93 -4.23 -17.63
N SER A 103 -20.74 -3.71 -16.42
CA SER A 103 -21.68 -3.81 -15.31
C SER A 103 -21.64 -2.52 -14.50
N THR A 104 -22.79 -2.11 -13.98
CA THR A 104 -22.92 -1.02 -13.01
C THR A 104 -22.84 -1.50 -11.56
N GLN A 105 -22.85 -2.83 -11.36
CA GLN A 105 -22.76 -3.42 -10.03
C GLN A 105 -21.35 -3.27 -9.46
N VAL A 106 -21.25 -2.56 -8.33
CA VAL A 106 -19.99 -2.42 -7.60
C VAL A 106 -19.62 -3.78 -6.99
N PRO A 107 -18.42 -4.32 -7.27
CA PRO A 107 -18.01 -5.62 -6.75
C PRO A 107 -17.81 -5.57 -5.23
N ALA A 108 -18.18 -6.64 -4.54
CA ALA A 108 -18.01 -6.74 -3.08
C ALA A 108 -16.53 -6.84 -2.67
N TYR A 109 -15.68 -7.42 -3.52
CA TYR A 109 -14.24 -7.53 -3.32
C TYR A 109 -13.51 -7.42 -4.65
N THR A 110 -12.30 -6.84 -4.64
CA THR A 110 -11.48 -6.73 -5.84
C THR A 110 -10.88 -8.09 -6.20
N GLN A 111 -11.24 -8.60 -7.37
CA GLN A 111 -10.71 -9.84 -7.95
C GLN A 111 -9.49 -9.52 -8.80
N ILE A 112 -8.32 -9.97 -8.36
CA ILE A 112 -7.03 -9.70 -9.00
C ILE A 112 -6.39 -11.01 -9.40
N LYS A 113 -6.05 -11.14 -10.68
CA LYS A 113 -5.24 -12.22 -11.20
C LYS A 113 -3.82 -11.72 -11.45
N ILE A 114 -2.85 -12.45 -10.90
CA ILE A 114 -1.42 -12.12 -10.94
C ILE A 114 -0.64 -13.21 -11.65
N THR A 115 0.58 -12.90 -12.09
CA THR A 115 1.49 -13.91 -12.63
C THR A 115 1.80 -15.00 -11.60
N PRO A 116 1.80 -16.30 -11.96
CA PRO A 116 2.04 -17.41 -11.02
C PRO A 116 3.36 -17.35 -10.23
N ARG A 117 4.36 -16.64 -10.77
CA ARG A 117 5.69 -16.44 -10.16
C ARG A 117 5.67 -15.51 -8.96
N PHE A 118 4.65 -14.66 -8.80
CA PHE A 118 4.57 -13.74 -7.68
C PHE A 118 3.94 -14.43 -6.46
N LYS A 119 4.78 -14.78 -5.48
CA LYS A 119 4.37 -15.51 -4.26
C LYS A 119 4.31 -14.65 -3.00
N ARG A 120 4.72 -13.38 -3.07
CA ARG A 120 4.75 -12.52 -1.89
C ARG A 120 3.33 -12.23 -1.40
N VAL A 121 3.12 -12.38 -0.09
CA VAL A 121 1.88 -12.01 0.58
C VAL A 121 1.81 -10.49 0.72
N LEU A 122 0.70 -9.91 0.28
CA LEU A 122 0.35 -8.51 0.52
C LEU A 122 -0.95 -8.48 1.32
N SER A 123 -1.00 -7.71 2.41
CA SER A 123 -2.17 -7.62 3.27
C SER A 123 -2.33 -6.22 3.83
N VAL A 124 -3.54 -5.69 3.77
CA VAL A 124 -3.87 -4.38 4.32
C VAL A 124 -5.36 -4.29 4.67
N GLY A 125 -5.67 -4.14 5.95
CA GLY A 125 -7.06 -4.24 6.41
C GLY A 125 -7.64 -5.61 6.06
N ASN A 126 -8.78 -5.63 5.36
CA ASN A 126 -9.44 -6.86 4.93
C ASN A 126 -8.95 -7.38 3.57
N SER A 127 -8.18 -6.59 2.82
CA SER A 127 -7.69 -6.99 1.51
C SER A 127 -6.40 -7.78 1.66
N ARG A 128 -6.37 -8.98 1.09
CA ARG A 128 -5.23 -9.90 1.17
C ARG A 128 -5.00 -10.57 -0.17
N LEU A 129 -3.74 -10.60 -0.61
CA LEU A 129 -3.28 -11.26 -1.83
C LEU A 129 -2.25 -12.33 -1.48
N ASN A 130 -2.36 -13.51 -2.11
CA ASN A 130 -1.57 -14.71 -1.81
C ASN A 130 -1.67 -15.13 -0.33
N GLY A 131 -2.82 -14.88 0.29
CA GLY A 131 -3.08 -15.13 1.70
C GLY A 131 -3.59 -16.52 2.01
#